data_AF-E7GD37-F1
#
_entry.id   AF-E7GD37-F1
#
_cell.length_a   1.000
_cell.length_b   1.000
_cell.length_c   1.000
_cell.angle_alpha   90.00
_cell.angle_beta   90.00
_cell.angle_gamma   90.00
#
_symmetry.space_group_name_H-M   'P 1'
#
loop_
_entity.id
_entity.type
_entity.pdbx_description
1 polymer ?
#
loop_
_entity_poly.entity_id
_entity_poly.type
_entity_poly.pdbx_seq_one_letter_code
_entity_poly.pdbx_strand_id
1 'polypeptide(L)'
;MIILGLEIVLIQGSFIGQKIYTSRILSISFVNLTTISPSQMIDYSPLHPFGEKYALEQIQEVETGFYGSRLLFLYDKGDFYYQIKFKNGKTISIGDCYTLPLYEKHTYSELVEMDRLIMQYKPHKISSDKNFEYIQMDQEYIDRFLSIVNNQ
;
A
#
# COMPACT_ATOMS: atom_id res chain seq x y z
N MET A 1 -18.64 -10.57 1.69
CA MET A 1 -18.02 -11.13 2.91
C MET A 1 -17.31 -9.99 3.61
N ILE A 2 -17.79 -9.64 4.80
CA ILE A 2 -17.45 -8.45 5.61
C ILE A 2 -16.24 -8.77 6.48
N ILE A 3 -15.29 -7.82 6.65
CA ILE A 3 -14.78 -7.39 7.97
C ILE A 3 -14.44 -5.89 7.88
N LEU A 4 -15.20 -5.05 8.58
CA LEU A 4 -14.87 -3.68 8.98
C LEU A 4 -14.61 -3.74 10.49
N GLY A 5 -13.46 -3.22 10.94
CA GLY A 5 -13.19 -2.95 12.36
C GLY A 5 -13.96 -1.71 12.79
N LEU A 6 -14.77 -1.87 13.83
CA LEU A 6 -15.81 -0.96 14.31
C LEU A 6 -15.35 -0.28 15.61
N GLU A 7 -15.52 1.04 15.75
CA GLU A 7 -15.91 1.63 17.03
C GLU A 7 -17.02 2.66 16.79
N ILE A 8 -18.20 2.40 17.35
CA ILE A 8 -19.39 3.24 17.27
C ILE A 8 -19.49 4.05 18.56
N VAL A 9 -19.41 5.38 18.48
CA VAL A 9 -19.78 6.26 19.59
C VAL A 9 -21.25 6.69 19.40
N LEU A 10 -22.14 6.18 20.26
CA LEU A 10 -23.55 6.58 20.33
C LEU A 10 -23.68 7.81 21.25
N ILE A 11 -24.01 8.98 20.70
CA ILE A 11 -24.41 10.15 21.50
C ILE A 11 -25.93 10.14 21.63
N GLN A 12 -26.45 10.07 22.85
CA GLN A 12 -27.89 10.18 23.10
C GLN A 12 -28.31 11.65 23.11
N GLY A 13 -29.19 12.02 22.18
CA GLY A 13 -29.88 13.31 22.17
C GLY A 13 -31.39 13.10 22.07
N SER A 14 -32.14 13.74 22.97
CA SER A 14 -33.61 13.74 23.00
C SER A 14 -34.13 15.01 22.34
N PHE A 15 -34.91 14.87 21.27
CA PHE A 15 -35.80 15.93 20.78
C PHE A 15 -37.17 15.32 20.50
N ILE A 16 -38.11 15.64 21.38
CA ILE A 16 -39.57 15.57 21.26
C ILE A 16 -40.12 14.47 20.31
N GLY A 17 -40.50 13.33 20.89
CA GLY A 17 -41.64 12.53 20.44
C GLY A 17 -41.46 11.52 19.31
N GLN A 18 -40.38 11.54 18.53
CA GLN A 18 -40.11 10.48 17.54
C GLN A 18 -38.61 10.13 17.52
N LYS A 19 -38.27 8.85 17.72
CA LYS A 19 -36.90 8.34 17.60
C LYS A 19 -36.50 8.34 16.12
N ILE A 20 -35.96 9.46 15.64
CA ILE A 20 -35.32 9.53 14.33
C ILE A 20 -33.86 9.07 14.51
N TYR A 21 -33.52 7.93 13.94
CA TYR A 21 -32.13 7.46 13.87
C TYR A 21 -31.48 8.09 12.63
N THR A 22 -30.84 9.24 12.79
CA THR A 22 -29.97 9.78 11.71
C THR A 22 -28.55 9.25 11.90
N SER A 23 -28.18 8.21 11.15
CA SER A 23 -26.77 7.83 10.99
C SER A 23 -26.14 8.75 9.93
N ARG A 24 -25.28 9.67 10.35
CA ARG A 24 -24.32 10.31 9.46
C ARG A 24 -22.96 9.68 9.71
N ILE A 25 -22.72 8.54 9.07
CA ILE A 25 -21.38 7.97 9.01
C ILE A 25 -20.68 8.68 7.85
N LEU A 26 -19.95 9.76 8.15
CA LEU A 26 -18.92 10.24 7.24
C LEU A 26 -17.60 9.61 7.69
N SER A 27 -17.41 8.33 7.37
CA SER A 27 -16.08 7.72 7.42
C SER A 27 -15.26 8.36 6.30
N ILE A 28 -14.56 9.45 6.59
CA ILE A 28 -13.49 9.92 5.69
C ILE A 28 -12.34 8.95 5.88
N SER A 29 -12.41 7.81 5.20
CA SER A 29 -11.27 6.92 5.11
C SER A 29 -10.25 7.61 4.21
N PHE A 30 -9.16 8.12 4.79
CA PHE A 30 -8.00 8.62 4.05
C PHE A 30 -7.24 7.43 3.46
N VAL A 31 -7.87 6.75 2.50
CA VAL A 31 -7.24 5.64 1.79
C VAL A 31 -6.67 6.22 0.51
N ASN A 32 -5.36 6.10 0.36
CA ASN A 32 -4.74 6.27 -0.93
C ASN A 32 -4.87 4.94 -1.69
N LEU A 33 -5.24 5.02 -2.95
CA LEU A 33 -5.31 3.87 -3.83
C LEU A 33 -4.37 4.14 -4.99
N THR A 34 -3.43 3.25 -5.23
CA THR A 34 -2.55 3.34 -6.39
C THR A 34 -2.87 2.19 -7.34
N THR A 35 -3.17 2.51 -8.59
CA THR A 35 -3.31 1.50 -9.65
C THR A 35 -2.11 1.54 -10.56
N ILE A 36 -1.66 0.37 -11.01
CA ILE A 36 -0.48 0.23 -11.85
C ILE A 36 -0.89 -0.57 -13.08
N SER A 37 -0.59 -0.02 -14.25
CA SER A 37 -0.76 -0.68 -15.54
C SER A 37 0.55 -0.63 -16.32
N PRO A 38 0.71 -1.40 -17.41
CA PRO A 38 1.95 -1.42 -18.19
C PRO A 38 2.38 -0.10 -18.82
N SER A 39 1.59 0.97 -18.75
CA SER A 39 1.96 2.27 -19.30
C SER A 39 2.02 3.39 -18.26
N GLN A 40 1.31 3.25 -17.15
CA GLN A 40 1.18 4.33 -16.17
C GLN A 40 0.78 3.81 -14.79
N MET A 41 1.04 4.66 -13.81
CA MET A 41 0.52 4.57 -12.47
C MET A 41 -0.51 5.68 -12.25
N ILE A 42 -1.57 5.39 -11.50
CA ILE A 42 -2.56 6.39 -11.10
C ILE A 42 -2.70 6.37 -9.58
N ASP A 43 -2.39 7.51 -8.95
CA ASP A 43 -2.46 7.71 -7.51
C ASP A 43 -3.75 8.47 -7.14
N TYR A 44 -4.66 7.78 -6.47
CA TYR A 44 -5.90 8.36 -5.95
C TYR A 44 -5.70 8.71 -4.48
N SER A 45 -6.04 9.95 -4.13
CA SER A 45 -6.00 10.44 -2.75
C SER A 45 -7.20 11.35 -2.50
N PRO A 46 -7.53 11.67 -1.23
CA PRO A 46 -8.61 12.61 -0.93
C PRO A 46 -8.45 14.00 -1.57
N LEU A 47 -7.21 14.42 -1.83
CA LEU A 47 -6.91 15.67 -2.55
C LEU A 47 -7.00 15.53 -4.07
N HIS A 48 -6.80 14.32 -4.60
CA HIS A 48 -6.86 14.01 -6.03
C HIS A 48 -7.82 12.83 -6.27
N PRO A 49 -9.14 13.02 -6.08
CA PRO A 49 -10.11 11.92 -6.19
C PRO A 49 -10.27 11.38 -7.61
N PHE A 50 -9.87 12.16 -8.63
CA PHE A 50 -9.85 11.72 -10.02
C PHE A 50 -8.55 10.99 -10.42
N GLY A 51 -7.61 10.87 -9.50
CA GLY A 51 -6.32 10.25 -9.72
C GLY A 51 -5.32 11.18 -10.38
N GLU A 52 -4.09 11.16 -9.89
CA GLU A 52 -2.95 11.80 -10.55
C GLU A 52 -2.16 10.73 -11.33
N LYS A 53 -1.84 11.04 -12.59
CA LYS A 53 -1.22 10.07 -13.49
C LYS A 53 0.28 10.27 -13.54
N TYR A 54 1.01 9.16 -13.44
CA TYR A 54 2.46 9.12 -13.52
C TYR A 54 2.89 8.10 -14.57
N ALA A 55 3.68 8.54 -15.54
CA ALA A 55 4.28 7.63 -16.52
C ALA A 55 5.41 6.83 -15.87
N LEU A 56 5.51 5.53 -16.18
CA LEU A 56 6.49 4.65 -15.53
C LEU A 56 7.94 5.01 -15.92
N GLU A 57 8.15 5.61 -17.09
CA GLU A 57 9.43 6.16 -17.55
C GLU A 57 9.91 7.36 -16.71
N GLN A 58 9.03 7.95 -15.91
CA GLN A 58 9.35 9.03 -14.98
C GLN A 58 9.77 8.51 -13.60
N ILE A 59 9.71 7.20 -13.36
CA ILE A 59 10.28 6.60 -12.17
C ILE A 59 11.79 6.80 -12.23
N GLN A 60 12.31 7.45 -11.20
CA GLN A 60 13.73 7.72 -11.05
C GLN A 60 14.37 6.64 -10.20
N GLU A 61 13.71 6.29 -9.09
CA GLU A 61 14.26 5.44 -8.06
C GLU A 61 13.19 4.55 -7.44
N VAL A 62 13.61 3.34 -7.09
CA VAL A 62 12.81 2.37 -6.34
C VAL A 62 13.61 1.99 -5.10
N GLU A 63 13.04 2.22 -3.93
CA GLU A 63 13.64 1.85 -2.66
C GLU A 63 12.85 0.71 -2.01
N THR A 64 13.52 -0.40 -1.71
CA THR A 64 12.88 -1.57 -1.10
C THR A 64 13.70 -2.16 0.05
N GLY A 65 13.03 -2.72 1.04
CA GLY A 65 13.71 -3.38 2.14
C GLY A 65 12.78 -3.68 3.31
N PHE A 66 13.37 -3.83 4.50
CA PHE A 66 12.65 -4.17 5.72
C PHE A 66 12.93 -3.14 6.83
N TYR A 67 11.88 -2.69 7.51
CA TYR A 67 12.03 -1.71 8.59
C TYR A 67 12.78 -2.30 9.79
N GLY A 68 13.88 -1.66 10.21
CA GLY A 68 14.67 -2.08 11.37
C GLY A 68 14.11 -1.62 12.73
N SER A 69 13.12 -0.73 12.72
CA SER A 69 12.46 -0.20 13.91
C SER A 69 10.96 -0.16 13.69
N ARG A 70 10.21 -0.06 14.78
CA ARG A 70 8.76 0.14 14.75
C ARG A 70 8.44 1.63 14.77
N LEU A 71 7.41 2.04 14.03
CA LEU A 71 6.76 3.34 14.19
C LEU A 71 5.29 3.13 14.49
N LEU A 72 4.87 3.61 15.67
CA LEU A 72 3.52 3.37 16.20
C LEU A 72 2.45 3.77 15.17
N PHE A 73 1.51 2.84 14.90
CA PHE A 73 0.41 2.99 13.94
C PHE A 73 0.79 3.07 12.45
N LEU A 74 2.06 2.95 12.08
CA LEU A 74 2.51 3.03 10.68
C LEU A 74 3.16 1.74 10.17
N TYR A 75 4.13 1.20 10.90
CA TYR A 75 4.80 -0.05 10.54
C TYR A 75 5.45 -0.69 11.76
N ASP A 76 5.57 -2.01 11.73
CA ASP A 76 6.31 -2.80 12.70
C ASP A 76 7.71 -3.17 12.19
N LYS A 77 8.52 -3.69 13.11
CA LYS A 77 9.90 -4.11 12.81
C LYS A 77 9.85 -5.39 11.97
N GLY A 78 10.54 -5.40 10.83
CA GLY A 78 10.53 -6.49 9.86
C GLY A 78 9.52 -6.30 8.73
N ASP A 79 8.65 -5.29 8.80
CA ASP A 79 7.70 -5.01 7.72
C ASP A 79 8.44 -4.66 6.43
N PHE A 80 8.03 -5.30 5.35
CA PHE A 80 8.52 -5.01 4.00
C PHE A 80 7.98 -3.66 3.52
N TYR A 81 8.84 -2.87 2.88
CA TYR A 81 8.44 -1.62 2.24
C TYR A 81 8.86 -1.57 0.78
N TYR A 82 8.05 -0.85 0.00
CA TYR A 82 8.32 -0.56 -1.40
C TYR A 82 7.97 0.90 -1.69
N GLN A 83 8.96 1.71 -2.05
CA GLN A 83 8.80 3.14 -2.30
C GLN A 83 9.25 3.48 -3.71
N ILE A 84 8.43 4.25 -4.41
CA ILE A 84 8.66 4.66 -5.79
C ILE A 84 8.82 6.17 -5.81
N LYS A 85 9.95 6.63 -6.33
CA LYS A 85 10.27 8.05 -6.43
C LYS A 85 10.32 8.47 -7.89
N PHE A 86 9.55 9.49 -8.22
CA PHE A 86 9.45 10.06 -9.56
C PHE A 86 10.38 11.25 -9.72
N LYS A 87 10.76 11.56 -10.97
CA LYS A 87 11.62 12.71 -11.33
C LYS A 87 11.09 14.06 -10.85
N ASN A 88 9.78 14.19 -10.66
CA ASN A 88 9.15 15.40 -10.13
C ASN A 88 9.24 15.53 -8.59
N GLY A 89 9.89 14.58 -7.91
CA GLY A 89 10.05 14.55 -6.45
C GLY A 89 8.90 13.87 -5.71
N LYS A 90 7.81 13.47 -6.38
CA LYS A 90 6.75 12.67 -5.75
C LYS A 90 7.30 11.32 -5.33
N THR A 91 6.95 10.91 -4.12
CA THR A 91 7.17 9.55 -3.62
C THR A 91 5.83 8.88 -3.36
N ILE A 92 5.69 7.63 -3.80
CA ILE A 92 4.53 6.78 -3.55
C ILE A 92 5.03 5.55 -2.78
N SER A 93 4.50 5.35 -1.57
CA SER A 93 4.74 4.15 -0.77
C SER A 93 3.67 3.13 -1.08
N ILE A 94 4.07 1.96 -1.58
CA ILE A 94 3.17 0.84 -1.81
C ILE A 94 3.05 0.09 -0.49
N GLY A 95 1.86 0.14 0.11
CA GLY A 95 1.49 -0.63 1.30
C GLY A 95 0.83 -1.95 0.92
N ASP A 96 -0.30 -2.27 1.57
CA ASP A 96 -1.07 -3.46 1.26
C ASP A 96 -1.57 -3.46 -0.19
N CYS A 97 -1.14 -4.47 -0.96
CA CYS A 97 -1.69 -4.72 -2.29
C CYS A 97 -2.98 -5.54 -2.17
N TYR A 98 -4.09 -4.95 -2.59
CA TYR A 98 -5.35 -5.66 -2.77
C TYR A 98 -5.54 -6.01 -4.24
N THR A 99 -5.88 -7.26 -4.49
CA THR A 99 -5.98 -7.78 -5.84
C THR A 99 -7.38 -7.84 -6.42
N LEU A 100 -7.43 -7.66 -7.74
CA LEU A 100 -8.48 -8.20 -8.60
C LEU A 100 -8.55 -9.73 -8.41
N PRO A 101 -9.69 -10.41 -8.64
CA PRO A 101 -9.89 -11.84 -8.35
C PRO A 101 -8.98 -12.83 -9.12
N LEU A 102 -7.95 -12.34 -9.82
CA LEU A 102 -6.97 -13.09 -10.60
C LEU A 102 -5.87 -13.76 -9.75
N TYR A 103 -5.70 -13.35 -8.50
CA TYR A 103 -4.65 -13.89 -7.63
C TYR A 103 -5.25 -14.52 -6.38
N GLU A 104 -4.62 -15.60 -5.92
CA GLU A 104 -4.97 -16.19 -4.64
C GLU A 104 -4.63 -15.22 -3.51
N LYS A 105 -5.53 -15.10 -2.54
CA LYS A 105 -5.37 -14.21 -1.40
C LYS A 105 -4.07 -14.51 -0.66
N HIS A 106 -3.42 -13.46 -0.17
CA HIS A 106 -2.23 -13.55 0.69
C HIS A 106 -1.04 -14.23 0.02
N THR A 107 -0.90 -14.12 -1.30
CA THR A 107 0.30 -14.67 -1.97
C THR A 107 1.42 -13.64 -2.11
N TYR A 108 1.13 -12.34 -2.14
CA TYR A 108 2.13 -11.30 -2.48
C TYR A 108 2.77 -11.50 -3.88
N SER A 109 2.18 -12.37 -4.72
CA SER A 109 2.64 -12.58 -6.11
C SER A 109 2.60 -11.28 -6.91
N GLU A 110 1.73 -10.38 -6.51
CA GLU A 110 1.37 -9.17 -7.23
C GLU A 110 2.40 -8.08 -7.01
N LEU A 111 3.02 -8.06 -5.83
CA LEU A 111 4.20 -7.25 -5.58
C LEU A 111 5.37 -7.68 -6.47
N VAL A 112 5.53 -9.00 -6.68
CA VAL A 112 6.57 -9.54 -7.58
C VAL A 112 6.30 -9.14 -9.03
N GLU A 113 5.04 -9.24 -9.49
CA GLU A 113 4.67 -8.83 -10.84
C GLU A 113 4.79 -7.31 -11.04
N MET A 114 4.34 -6.53 -10.07
CA MET A 114 4.50 -5.08 -10.04
C MET A 114 5.98 -4.70 -10.13
N ASP A 115 6.84 -5.31 -9.32
CA ASP A 115 8.28 -5.04 -9.35
C ASP A 115 8.87 -5.39 -10.72
N ARG A 116 8.52 -6.55 -11.30
CA ARG A 116 8.95 -6.92 -12.67
C ARG A 116 8.53 -5.87 -13.69
N LEU A 117 7.31 -5.36 -13.60
CA LEU A 117 6.78 -4.34 -14.49
C LEU A 117 7.55 -3.02 -14.37
N ILE A 118 7.79 -2.56 -13.14
CA ILE A 118 8.52 -1.32 -12.87
C ILE A 118 9.98 -1.44 -13.32
N MET A 119 10.64 -2.56 -13.05
CA MET A 119 12.05 -2.76 -13.39
C MET A 119 12.31 -2.81 -14.90
N GLN A 120 11.30 -3.06 -15.74
CA GLN A 120 11.43 -2.92 -17.21
C GLN A 120 11.85 -1.51 -17.64
N TYR A 121 11.53 -0.49 -16.82
CA TYR A 121 11.88 0.90 -17.06
C TYR A 121 13.25 1.29 -16.49
N LYS A 122 13.98 0.34 -15.90
CA LYS A 122 15.35 0.50 -15.38
C LYS A 122 15.52 1.71 -14.44
N PRO A 123 14.68 1.85 -13.40
CA PRO A 123 14.91 2.87 -12.38
C PRO A 123 16.19 2.56 -11.60
N HIS A 124 16.74 3.56 -10.91
CA HIS A 124 17.81 3.33 -9.95
C HIS A 124 17.24 2.58 -8.74
N LYS A 125 17.61 1.31 -8.53
CA LYS A 125 17.11 0.54 -7.40
C LYS A 125 18.06 0.61 -6.21
N ILE A 126 17.53 1.00 -5.06
CA ILE A 126 18.20 0.94 -3.75
C ILE A 126 17.48 -0.14 -2.95
N SER A 127 18.13 -1.27 -2.72
CA SER A 127 17.53 -2.37 -1.99
C SER A 127 18.42 -2.86 -0.86
N SER A 128 17.80 -3.34 0.22
CA SER A 128 18.50 -3.89 1.38
C SER A 128 17.72 -5.06 1.97
N ASP A 129 18.41 -6.19 2.11
CA ASP A 129 17.91 -7.37 2.82
C ASP A 129 18.03 -7.24 4.34
N LYS A 130 18.79 -6.27 4.86
CA LYS A 130 18.90 -6.03 6.31
C LYS A 130 17.52 -5.99 6.98
N ASN A 131 17.43 -6.60 8.16
CA ASN A 131 16.23 -6.70 8.99
C ASN A 131 15.20 -7.73 8.50
N PHE A 132 15.47 -8.50 7.44
CA PHE A 132 14.59 -9.59 7.03
C PHE A 132 14.46 -10.67 8.12
N GLU A 133 15.45 -10.80 9.00
CA GLU A 133 15.45 -11.75 10.11
C GLU A 133 14.35 -11.50 11.16
N TYR A 134 13.70 -10.32 11.12
CA TYR A 134 12.58 -9.99 12.01
C TYR A 134 11.21 -10.35 11.43
N ILE A 135 11.14 -10.82 10.17
CA ILE A 135 9.87 -11.17 9.54
C ILE A 135 9.27 -12.41 10.23
N GLN A 136 8.02 -12.27 10.67
CA GLN A 136 7.25 -13.36 11.30
C GLN A 136 6.23 -13.94 10.30
N MET A 137 6.72 -14.37 9.14
CA MET A 137 5.92 -14.98 8.07
C MET A 137 6.55 -16.30 7.62
N ASP A 138 5.77 -17.14 6.95
CA ASP A 138 6.27 -18.36 6.34
C ASP A 138 7.37 -18.06 5.32
N GLN A 139 8.32 -18.99 5.19
CA GLN A 139 9.51 -18.82 4.34
C GLN A 139 9.15 -18.45 2.89
N GLU A 140 8.05 -18.99 2.37
CA GLU A 140 7.58 -18.68 1.02
C GLU A 140 7.34 -17.16 0.81
N TYR A 141 6.83 -16.46 1.82
CA TYR A 141 6.60 -15.01 1.74
C TYR A 141 7.90 -14.22 1.87
N ILE A 142 8.79 -14.67 2.75
CA ILE A 142 10.13 -14.10 2.89
C ILE A 142 10.88 -14.21 1.55
N ASP A 143 10.84 -15.38 0.92
CA ASP A 143 11.50 -15.64 -0.37
C ASP A 143 10.96 -14.73 -1.47
N ARG A 144 9.66 -14.45 -1.47
CA ARG A 144 9.03 -13.51 -2.42
C ARG A 144 9.52 -12.08 -2.20
N PHE A 145 9.57 -11.59 -0.97
CA PHE A 145 10.12 -10.25 -0.69
C PHE A 145 11.60 -10.16 -1.03
N LEU A 146 12.39 -11.19 -0.70
CA LEU A 146 13.79 -11.27 -1.09
C LEU A 146 13.96 -11.29 -2.62
N SER A 147 13.06 -11.94 -3.36
CA SER A 147 13.09 -11.91 -4.83
C SER A 147 12.90 -10.49 -5.38
N ILE A 148 12.08 -9.66 -4.72
CA ILE A 148 11.89 -8.24 -5.06
C ILE A 148 13.14 -7.44 -4.70
N VAL A 149 13.68 -7.62 -3.48
CA VAL A 149 14.91 -6.94 -3.02
C VAL A 149 16.08 -7.22 -3.98
N ASN A 150 16.20 -8.44 -4.48
CA ASN A 150 17.32 -8.89 -5.30
C ASN A 150 17.14 -8.63 -6.82
N ASN A 151 15.97 -8.18 -7.26
CA ASN A 151 15.71 -7.90 -8.68
C ASN A 151 16.25 -6.52 -9.08
N GLN A 152 17.41 -6.46 -9.76
CA GLN A 152 18.10 -5.21 -10.15
C GLN A 152 17.95 -4.86 -11.63
#